data_AF-A0A972HAR5-F1
#
_entry.id   AF-A0A972HAR5-F1
#
_cell.length_a   1.000
_cell.length_b   1.000
_cell.length_c   1.000
_cell.angle_alpha   90.00
_cell.angle_beta   90.00
_cell.angle_gamma   90.00
#
_symmetry.space_group_name_H-M   'P 1'
#
loop_
_entity.id
_entity.type
_entity.pdbx_description
1 polymer ?
#
loop_
_entity_poly.entity_id
_entity_poly.type
_entity_poly.pdbx_seq_one_letter_code
_entity_poly.pdbx_strand_id
1 'polypeptide(L)' 'MMNCWEFKKCGRDKTGDCPAYTRRAGKVCWIVAGTMCDGEVQGTFAKKISTCIKCDFYQYMNKEARDKLKS' A
#
# COMPACT_ATOMS: atom_id res chain seq x y z
N MET A 1 -11.97 -2.92 -4.14
CA MET A 1 -10.75 -2.49 -3.39
C MET A 1 -10.00 -3.70 -2.89
N MET A 2 -8.83 -3.94 -3.48
CA MET A 2 -7.90 -5.01 -3.14
C MET A 2 -6.79 -4.52 -2.20
N ASN A 3 -6.06 -5.43 -1.57
CA ASN A 3 -4.90 -5.12 -0.76
C ASN A 3 -3.64 -4.87 -1.61
N CYS A 4 -2.66 -4.13 -1.09
CA CYS A 4 -1.45 -3.81 -1.84
C CYS A 4 -0.66 -5.07 -2.27
N TRP A 5 -0.65 -6.13 -1.46
CA TRP A 5 0.06 -7.38 -1.79
C TRP A 5 -0.64 -8.20 -2.86
N GLU A 6 -1.97 -8.11 -2.96
CA GLU A 6 -2.74 -8.72 -4.06
C GLU A 6 -2.47 -7.97 -5.37
N PHE A 7 -2.43 -6.63 -5.33
CA PHE A 7 -2.18 -5.79 -6.50
C PHE A 7 -0.75 -5.96 -7.01
N LYS A 8 0.23 -5.86 -6.10
CA LYS A 8 1.66 -5.96 -6.45
C LYS A 8 2.14 -7.40 -6.59
N LYS A 9 1.32 -8.40 -6.24
CA LYS A 9 1.67 -9.83 -6.24
C LYS A 9 2.99 -10.13 -5.52
N CYS A 10 3.25 -9.46 -4.39
CA CYS A 10 4.54 -9.50 -3.72
C CYS A 10 4.71 -10.65 -2.71
N GLY A 11 3.70 -11.52 -2.53
CA GLY A 11 3.78 -12.70 -1.65
C GLY A 11 3.84 -12.41 -0.15
N ARG A 12 3.69 -11.14 0.24
CA ARG A 12 3.79 -10.66 1.63
C ARG A 12 2.68 -11.14 2.55
N ASP A 13 1.60 -11.61 1.95
CA ASP A 13 0.53 -12.36 2.59
C ASP A 13 0.96 -13.73 3.11
N LYS A 14 2.06 -14.28 2.59
CA LYS A 14 2.60 -15.59 2.98
C LYS A 14 3.78 -15.47 3.94
N THR A 15 4.63 -14.47 3.73
CA THR A 15 5.85 -14.26 4.53
C THR A 15 5.58 -13.58 5.86
N GLY A 16 4.56 -12.72 5.95
CA GLY A 16 4.19 -12.03 7.20
C GLY A 16 5.19 -10.97 7.69
N ASP A 17 6.23 -10.67 6.91
CA ASP A 17 7.31 -9.72 7.23
C ASP A 17 6.94 -8.25 6.93
N CYS A 18 5.77 -7.99 6.31
CA CYS A 18 5.34 -6.63 6.01
C CYS A 18 4.36 -6.09 7.06
N PRO A 19 4.66 -4.93 7.69
CA PRO A 19 3.73 -4.23 8.58
C PRO A 19 2.36 -3.92 7.96
N ALA A 20 2.27 -3.72 6.64
CA ALA A 20 0.98 -3.52 6.00
C ALA A 20 0.09 -4.78 6.09
N TYR A 21 0.69 -5.96 6.02
CA TYR A 21 -0.02 -7.23 6.14
C TYR A 21 -0.38 -7.55 7.59
N THR A 22 0.60 -7.51 8.50
CA THR A 22 0.39 -7.83 9.92
C THR A 22 -0.62 -6.91 10.59
N ARG A 23 -0.69 -5.64 10.17
CA ARG A 23 -1.68 -4.66 10.64
C ARG A 23 -2.98 -4.64 9.84
N ARG A 24 -3.17 -5.57 8.89
CA ARG A 24 -4.35 -5.65 8.00
C ARG A 24 -4.66 -4.34 7.27
N ALA A 25 -3.63 -3.57 6.97
CA ALA A 25 -3.70 -2.22 6.43
C ALA A 25 -3.37 -2.19 4.92
N GLY A 26 -3.61 -3.29 4.19
CA GLY A 26 -3.26 -3.42 2.78
C GLY A 26 -3.91 -2.40 1.87
N LYS A 27 -5.17 -2.03 2.15
CA LYS A 27 -5.94 -1.01 1.40
C LYS A 27 -5.43 0.42 1.62
N VAL A 28 -4.70 0.65 2.70
CA VAL A 28 -4.15 1.96 3.10
C VAL A 28 -2.67 1.84 3.39
N CYS A 29 -1.95 0.98 2.66
CA CYS A 29 -0.58 0.64 3.01
C CYS A 29 0.33 1.88 3.10
N TRP A 30 0.00 2.97 2.41
CA TRP A 30 0.69 4.26 2.43
C TRP A 30 0.77 4.92 3.81
N ILE A 31 -0.19 4.70 4.72
CA ILE A 31 -0.15 5.26 6.08
C ILE A 31 0.69 4.44 7.08
N VAL A 32 1.08 3.22 6.71
CA VAL A 32 1.88 2.33 7.56
C VAL A 32 3.36 2.63 7.33
N ALA A 33 4.12 2.89 8.40
CA ALA A 33 5.58 2.99 8.35
C ALA A 33 6.23 1.60 8.39
N GLY A 34 7.45 1.48 7.85
CA GLY A 34 8.20 0.21 7.86
C GLY A 34 7.69 -0.83 6.86
N THR A 35 6.76 -0.49 5.97
CA THR A 35 6.31 -1.45 4.93
C THR A 35 7.46 -1.79 4.02
N MET A 36 7.53 -3.03 3.54
CA MET A 36 8.67 -3.43 2.74
C MET A 36 8.39 -3.38 1.22
N CYS A 37 7.83 -2.28 0.69
CA CYS A 37 7.51 -2.19 -0.74
C CYS A 37 8.76 -2.38 -1.61
N ASP A 38 8.63 -3.11 -2.72
CA ASP A 38 9.73 -3.42 -3.66
C ASP A 38 10.97 -4.07 -3.03
N GLY A 39 10.79 -4.74 -1.88
CA GLY A 39 11.88 -5.39 -1.14
C GLY A 39 12.63 -4.48 -0.17
N GLU A 40 12.34 -3.18 -0.15
CA GLU A 40 13.00 -2.21 0.72
C GLU A 40 12.11 -1.75 1.87
N VAL A 41 12.70 -1.59 3.06
CA VAL A 41 12.02 -0.99 4.21
C VAL A 41 11.71 0.47 3.92
N GLN A 42 10.44 0.78 3.70
CA GLN A 42 9.96 2.14 3.59
C GLN A 42 9.98 2.80 4.98
N GLY A 43 10.70 3.91 5.10
CA GLY A 43 10.92 4.60 6.37
C GLY A 43 9.66 5.22 7.01
N THR A 44 9.83 6.38 7.65
CA THR A 44 8.71 7.07 8.32
C THR A 44 7.62 7.48 7.32
N PHE A 45 6.39 7.68 7.83
CA PHE A 45 5.26 8.14 7.02
C PHE A 45 5.60 9.36 6.16
N ALA A 46 6.27 10.37 6.73
CA ALA A 46 6.63 11.60 6.03
C ALA A 46 7.57 11.37 4.82
N LYS A 47 8.52 10.43 4.92
CA LYS A 47 9.39 10.05 3.78
C LYS A 47 8.67 9.17 2.77
N LYS A 48 7.70 8.40 3.24
CA LYS A 48 7.00 7.37 2.47
C LYS A 48 5.85 7.93 1.65
N ILE A 49 5.18 8.99 2.11
CA ILE A 49 4.03 9.55 1.42
C ILE A 49 4.40 10.14 0.05
N SER A 50 5.55 10.80 -0.05
CA SER A 50 6.05 11.34 -1.33
C SER A 50 6.31 10.26 -2.37
N THR A 51 6.84 9.10 -1.95
CA THR A 51 7.01 7.91 -2.81
C THR A 51 5.67 7.24 -3.11
N CYS A 52 4.79 7.13 -2.11
CA CYS A 52 3.50 6.47 -2.26
C CYS A 52 2.56 7.21 -3.22
N ILE A 53 2.63 8.54 -3.33
CA ILE A 53 1.83 9.29 -4.32
C ILE A 53 2.11 8.85 -5.76
N LYS A 54 3.34 8.38 -6.03
CA LYS A 54 3.77 7.85 -7.33
C LYS A 54 3.54 6.35 -7.49
N CYS A 55 3.09 5.65 -6.43
CA CYS A 55 2.86 4.21 -6.47
C CYS A 55 1.56 3.89 -7.21
N ASP A 56 1.61 2.96 -8.17
CA ASP A 56 0.43 2.54 -8.96
C ASP A 56 -0.73 2.08 -8.08
N PHE A 57 -0.45 1.41 -6.95
CA PHE A 57 -1.49 0.95 -6.05
C PHE A 57 -2.21 2.12 -5.36
N TYR A 58 -1.47 3.15 -4.97
CA TYR A 58 -2.05 4.36 -4.38
C TYR A 58 -2.92 5.11 -5.40
N GLN A 59 -2.44 5.23 -6.64
CA GLN A 59 -3.18 5.87 -7.73
C GLN A 59 -4.45 5.08 -8.09
N TYR A 60 -4.35 3.75 -8.15
CA TYR A 60 -5.48 2.85 -8.35
C TYR A 60 -6.54 3.06 -7.26
N MET A 61 -6.15 3.05 -5.98
CA MET A 61 -7.08 3.26 -4.86
C MET A 61 -7.72 4.66 -4.89
N ASN A 62 -6.96 5.69 -5.24
CA ASN A 62 -7.49 7.04 -5.40
C ASN A 62 -8.47 7.18 -6.57
N LYS A 63 -8.20 6.51 -7.69
CA LYS A 63 -9.11 6.49 -8.84
C LYS A 63 -10.42 5.77 -8.48
N GLU A 64 -10.33 4.58 -7.90
CA GLU A 64 -11.48 3.80 -7.42
C GLU A 64 -12.34 4.59 -6.43
N ALA A 65 -11.70 5.34 -5.52
CA ALA A 65 -12.41 6.21 -4.58
C ALA A 65 -13.14 7.36 -5.28
N ARG A 66 -12.52 7.99 -6.29
CA ARG A 66 -13.15 9.06 -7.09
C ARG A 66 -14.32 8.54 -7.92
N ASP A 67 -14.19 7.37 -8.52
CA ASP A 67 -15.23 6.82 -9.40
C ASP A 67 -16.48 6.44 -8.58
N LYS A 68 -16.32 5.95 -7.35
CA LYS A 68 -17.43 5.70 -6.41
C LYS A 68 -18.12 6.95 -5.87
N LEU A 69 -17.44 8.09 -5.83
CA LEU A 69 -18.06 9.36 -5.41
C LEU A 69 -18.96 9.96 -6.51
N LYS A 70 -18.89 9.44 -7.73
CA LYS A 70 -19.66 9.90 -8.88
C LYS A 70 -20.85 8.99 -9.23
N SER A 71 -21.00 7.85 -8.56
CA SER A 71 -22.15 6.93 -8.68
C SER A 71 -23.18 7.19 -7.59
#